data_AF-A0A8J6WQN4-F1
#
_entry.id   AF-A0A8J6WQN4-F1
#
_cell.length_a   1.000
_cell.length_b   1.000
_cell.length_c   1.000
_cell.angle_alpha   90.00
_cell.angle_beta   90.00
_cell.angle_gamma   90.00
#
_symmetry.space_group_name_H-M   'P 1'
#
loop_
_entity.id
_entity.type
_entity.pdbx_description
1 polymer ?
#
loop_
_entity_poly.entity_id
_entity_poly.type
_entity_poly.pdbx_seq_one_letter_code
_entity_poly.pdbx_strand_id
1 'polypeptide(L)'
;MNIFTYALHLVGSAATAYVYASQIRDPLTRPNIVAGFQLAESGSVPFLEALRDRAAAEGDTWLAEKLGRHAADERRHGQIFAQALKQLNKQVIDFKQLAKQSEDRKPEERRSPFFAAYFEGYAQADLKPENIDWAVFMASTYILELDASKDFARMAQVLPDDDLRSASLKKGMFSIAKDETGHAAYLYEALERRLPAAQVAALVDEWRSRKVNALLAMVGSLVQKSGQMPSLVQDGAPTEASSEEPAIQVAA
;
A
#
# COMPACT_ATOMS: atom_id res chain seq x y z
N MET A 1 -17.77 -11.14 -14.40
CA MET A 1 -17.65 -9.69 -14.65
C MET A 1 -18.13 -9.36 -16.07
N ASN A 2 -18.71 -8.18 -16.34
CA ASN A 2 -19.10 -7.80 -17.70
C ASN A 2 -17.89 -7.28 -18.52
N ILE A 3 -17.99 -7.34 -19.86
CA ILE A 3 -16.88 -7.00 -20.79
C ILE A 3 -16.45 -5.52 -20.67
N PHE A 4 -17.40 -4.62 -20.38
CA PHE A 4 -17.12 -3.19 -20.23
C PHE A 4 -16.31 -2.89 -18.97
N THR A 5 -16.67 -3.50 -17.84
CA THR A 5 -15.91 -3.43 -16.58
C THR A 5 -14.53 -4.06 -16.73
N TYR A 6 -14.40 -5.15 -17.50
CA TYR A 6 -13.11 -5.73 -17.84
C TYR A 6 -12.23 -4.77 -18.65
N ALA A 7 -12.78 -4.11 -19.68
CA ALA A 7 -12.06 -3.11 -20.47
C ALA A 7 -11.66 -1.89 -19.63
N LEU A 8 -12.55 -1.40 -18.77
CA LEU A 8 -12.25 -0.31 -17.83
C LEU A 8 -11.20 -0.69 -16.79
N HIS A 9 -11.22 -1.93 -16.29
CA HIS A 9 -10.18 -2.46 -15.44
C HIS A 9 -8.83 -2.45 -16.16
N LEU A 10 -8.79 -2.95 -17.40
CA LEU A 10 -7.56 -2.98 -18.20
C LEU A 10 -7.00 -1.56 -18.43
N VAL A 11 -7.86 -0.62 -18.83
CA VAL A 11 -7.48 0.78 -19.08
C VAL A 11 -7.07 1.49 -17.79
N GLY A 12 -7.84 1.32 -16.71
CA GLY A 12 -7.56 1.92 -15.40
C GLY A 12 -6.28 1.39 -14.77
N SER A 13 -6.04 0.08 -14.84
CA SER A 13 -4.79 -0.53 -14.39
C SER A 13 -3.60 -0.11 -15.26
N ALA A 14 -3.76 0.02 -16.57
CA ALA A 14 -2.70 0.52 -17.45
C ALA A 14 -2.35 1.99 -17.17
N ALA A 15 -3.35 2.85 -16.96
CA ALA A 15 -3.15 4.26 -16.62
C ALA A 15 -2.48 4.43 -15.25
N THR A 16 -2.95 3.69 -14.23
CA THR A 16 -2.37 3.71 -12.87
C THR A 16 -0.93 3.23 -12.90
N ALA A 17 -0.66 2.12 -13.61
CA ALA A 17 0.70 1.61 -13.78
C ALA A 17 1.60 2.60 -14.51
N TYR A 18 1.11 3.28 -15.55
CA TYR A 18 1.87 4.31 -16.27
C TYR A 18 2.21 5.51 -15.36
N VAL A 19 1.22 6.03 -14.63
CA VAL A 19 1.43 7.16 -13.71
C VAL A 19 2.45 6.79 -12.63
N TYR A 20 2.27 5.67 -11.94
CA TYR A 20 3.22 5.26 -10.91
C TYR A 20 4.61 4.94 -11.47
N ALA A 21 4.69 4.28 -12.63
CA ALA A 21 5.96 4.04 -13.30
C ALA A 21 6.68 5.34 -13.70
N SER A 22 5.95 6.33 -14.20
CA SER A 22 6.53 7.64 -14.54
C SER A 22 7.04 8.36 -13.29
N GLN A 23 6.27 8.35 -12.21
CA GLN A 23 6.61 9.08 -10.99
C GLN A 23 7.71 8.42 -10.16
N ILE A 24 7.77 7.08 -10.13
CA ILE A 24 8.86 6.37 -9.45
C ILE A 24 10.18 6.51 -10.23
N ARG A 25 10.11 6.60 -11.57
CA ARG A 25 11.28 6.78 -12.42
C ARG A 25 11.86 8.19 -12.27
N ASP A 26 11.02 9.22 -12.27
CA ASP A 26 11.44 10.61 -12.11
C ASP A 26 12.03 10.88 -10.70
N PRO A 27 13.32 11.27 -10.59
CA PRO A 27 13.95 11.58 -9.31
C PRO A 27 13.26 12.67 -8.48
N LEU A 28 12.51 13.58 -9.10
CA LEU A 28 11.83 14.66 -8.40
C LEU A 28 10.55 14.18 -7.70
N THR A 29 9.79 13.29 -8.33
CA THR A 29 8.53 12.76 -7.78
C THR A 29 8.73 11.48 -6.97
N ARG A 30 9.82 10.74 -7.21
CA ARG A 30 10.12 9.46 -6.56
C ARG A 30 10.04 9.52 -5.02
N PRO A 31 10.65 10.51 -4.33
CA PRO A 31 10.57 10.55 -2.87
C PRO A 31 9.13 10.61 -2.36
N ASN A 32 8.25 11.37 -3.02
CA ASN A 32 6.87 11.53 -2.59
C ASN A 32 6.08 10.21 -2.72
N ILE A 33 6.32 9.47 -3.80
CA ILE A 33 5.68 8.17 -4.03
C ILE A 33 6.20 7.11 -3.06
N VAL A 34 7.51 7.05 -2.85
CA VAL A 34 8.12 6.13 -1.87
C VAL A 34 7.58 6.42 -0.46
N ALA A 35 7.40 7.69 -0.09
CA ALA A 35 6.78 8.07 1.18
C ALA A 35 5.31 7.66 1.27
N GLY A 36 4.54 7.81 0.19
CA GLY A 36 3.17 7.32 0.10
C GLY A 36 3.08 5.81 0.34
N PHE A 37 3.98 5.03 -0.26
CA PHE A 37 4.03 3.59 -0.01
C PHE A 37 4.45 3.26 1.42
N GLN A 38 5.51 3.89 1.95
CA GLN A 38 5.89 3.67 3.36
C GLN A 38 4.72 3.90 4.32
N LEU A 39 3.94 4.98 4.10
CA LEU A 39 2.76 5.31 4.89
C LEU A 39 1.67 4.24 4.78
N ALA A 40 1.41 3.74 3.57
CA ALA A 40 0.42 2.70 3.33
C ALA A 40 0.79 1.40 4.03
N GLU A 41 2.00 0.87 3.78
CA GLU A 41 2.41 -0.44 4.33
C GLU A 41 2.55 -0.38 5.85
N SER A 42 3.13 0.69 6.40
CA SER A 42 3.25 0.81 7.86
C SER A 42 1.90 1.07 8.52
N GLY A 43 0.97 1.72 7.81
CA GLY A 43 -0.35 2.09 8.30
C GLY A 43 -1.34 0.93 8.34
N SER A 44 -1.14 -0.12 7.54
CA SER A 44 -1.99 -1.32 7.52
C SER A 44 -1.69 -2.27 8.68
N VAL A 45 -0.46 -2.26 9.22
CA VAL A 45 0.00 -3.19 10.27
C VAL A 45 -0.94 -3.27 11.48
N PRO A 46 -1.35 -2.15 12.14
CA PRO A 46 -2.22 -2.24 13.32
C PRO A 46 -3.58 -2.87 13.01
N PHE A 47 -4.09 -2.65 11.79
CA PHE A 47 -5.35 -3.23 11.34
C PHE A 47 -5.23 -4.75 11.16
N LEU A 48 -4.15 -5.22 10.53
CA LEU A 48 -3.87 -6.65 10.35
C LEU A 48 -3.60 -7.36 11.67
N GLU A 49 -2.89 -6.72 12.61
CA GLU A 49 -2.65 -7.28 13.95
C GLU A 49 -3.95 -7.40 14.77
N ALA A 50 -4.84 -6.41 14.69
CA ALA A 50 -6.15 -6.50 15.33
C ALA A 50 -7.02 -7.61 14.71
N LEU A 51 -6.97 -7.79 13.38
CA LEU A 51 -7.65 -8.90 12.71
C LEU A 51 -7.03 -10.26 13.09
N ARG A 52 -5.71 -10.35 13.24
CA ARG A 52 -5.04 -11.57 13.73
C ARG A 52 -5.58 -11.94 15.11
N ASP A 53 -5.62 -10.97 16.02
CA ASP A 53 -6.05 -11.20 17.39
C ASP A 53 -7.52 -11.60 17.44
N ARG A 54 -8.36 -10.98 16.62
CA ARG A 54 -9.75 -11.38 16.43
C ARG A 54 -9.88 -12.81 15.89
N ALA A 55 -9.16 -13.16 14.81
CA ALA A 55 -9.19 -14.51 14.24
C ALA A 55 -8.78 -15.57 15.28
N ALA A 56 -7.77 -15.28 16.09
CA ALA A 56 -7.35 -16.14 17.19
C ALA A 56 -8.44 -16.28 18.26
N ALA A 57 -9.09 -15.18 18.65
CA ALA A 57 -10.18 -15.18 19.62
C ALA A 57 -11.43 -15.95 19.12
N GLU A 58 -11.67 -15.93 17.82
CA GLU A 58 -12.73 -16.71 17.15
C GLU A 58 -12.34 -18.18 16.92
N GLY A 59 -11.11 -18.59 17.26
CA GLY A 59 -10.62 -19.96 17.13
C GLY A 59 -10.08 -20.33 15.75
N ASP A 60 -9.97 -19.38 14.81
CA ASP A 60 -9.32 -19.61 13.50
C ASP A 60 -7.81 -19.34 13.59
N THR A 61 -7.09 -20.33 14.12
CA THR A 61 -5.63 -20.27 14.29
C THR A 61 -4.89 -20.19 12.96
N TRP A 62 -5.43 -20.78 11.89
CA TRP A 62 -4.83 -20.72 10.57
C TRP A 62 -4.89 -19.30 10.00
N LEU A 63 -6.05 -18.65 10.07
CA LEU A 63 -6.20 -17.29 9.61
C LEU A 63 -5.38 -16.31 10.46
N ALA A 64 -5.36 -16.51 11.78
CA ALA A 64 -4.51 -15.72 12.67
C ALA A 64 -3.04 -15.84 12.28
N GLU A 65 -2.53 -17.04 12.01
CA GLU A 65 -1.15 -17.22 11.56
C GLU A 65 -0.87 -16.48 10.24
N LYS A 66 -1.77 -16.59 9.26
CA LYS A 66 -1.63 -15.90 7.97
C LYS A 66 -1.62 -14.38 8.12
N LEU A 67 -2.54 -13.83 8.91
CA LEU A 67 -2.60 -12.41 9.21
C LEU A 67 -1.37 -11.92 9.97
N GLY A 68 -0.85 -12.73 10.90
CA GLY A 68 0.38 -12.42 11.62
C GLY A 68 1.60 -12.34 10.71
N ARG A 69 1.71 -13.24 9.72
CA ARG A 69 2.76 -13.18 8.69
C ARG A 69 2.59 -11.97 7.79
N HIS A 70 1.38 -11.73 7.30
CA HIS A 70 1.04 -10.56 6.47
C HIS A 70 1.44 -9.26 7.20
N ALA A 71 1.06 -9.07 8.46
CA ALA A 71 1.46 -7.90 9.24
C ALA A 71 2.99 -7.77 9.44
N ALA A 72 3.71 -8.88 9.52
CA ALA A 72 5.17 -8.86 9.61
C ALA A 72 5.81 -8.45 8.28
N ASP A 73 5.25 -8.93 7.17
CA ASP A 73 5.67 -8.56 5.82
C ASP A 73 5.40 -7.06 5.55
N GLU A 74 4.22 -6.53 5.90
CA GLU A 74 3.92 -5.09 5.76
C GLU A 74 4.86 -4.19 6.56
N ARG A 75 5.24 -4.63 7.76
CA ARG A 75 6.25 -3.92 8.56
C ARG A 75 7.61 -3.90 7.85
N ARG A 76 8.00 -5.01 7.22
CA ARG A 76 9.24 -5.09 6.42
C ARG A 76 9.12 -4.25 5.14
N HIS A 77 7.98 -4.23 4.48
CA HIS A 77 7.72 -3.40 3.30
C HIS A 77 7.88 -1.92 3.63
N GLY A 78 7.30 -1.46 4.74
CA GLY A 78 7.50 -0.11 5.27
C GLY A 78 8.98 0.22 5.51
N GLN A 79 9.77 -0.72 6.04
CA GLN A 79 11.21 -0.53 6.25
C GLN A 79 12.00 -0.42 4.93
N ILE A 80 11.62 -1.17 3.90
CA ILE A 80 12.24 -1.08 2.55
C ILE A 80 12.07 0.35 2.01
N PHE A 81 10.85 0.90 2.08
CA PHE A 81 10.59 2.26 1.62
C PHE A 81 11.25 3.33 2.51
N ALA A 82 11.27 3.13 3.83
CA ALA A 82 11.98 4.02 4.76
C ALA A 82 13.49 4.08 4.46
N GLN A 83 14.10 2.94 4.17
CA GLN A 83 15.50 2.87 3.77
C GLN A 83 15.74 3.59 2.43
N ALA A 84 14.84 3.43 1.46
CA ALA A 84 14.91 4.12 0.18
C ALA A 84 14.81 5.64 0.34
N LEU A 85 13.92 6.15 1.20
CA LEU A 85 13.88 7.59 1.53
C LEU A 85 15.16 8.07 2.19
N LYS A 86 15.71 7.29 3.14
CA LYS A 86 16.97 7.63 3.80
C LYS A 86 18.11 7.77 2.80
N GLN A 87 18.20 6.89 1.80
CA GLN A 87 19.19 6.98 0.70
C GLN A 87 19.01 8.22 -0.20
N LEU A 88 17.82 8.83 -0.18
CA LEU A 88 17.51 10.08 -0.87
C LEU A 88 17.65 11.31 0.04
N ASN A 89 18.15 11.14 1.28
CA ASN A 89 18.16 12.17 2.34
C ASN A 89 16.78 12.75 2.60
N LYS A 90 15.74 11.91 2.52
CA LYS A 90 14.35 12.26 2.78
C LYS A 90 13.81 11.40 3.92
N GLN A 91 12.74 11.87 4.54
CA GLN A 91 11.93 11.12 5.49
C GLN A 91 10.47 11.52 5.34
N VAL A 92 9.56 10.62 5.73
CA VAL A 92 8.12 10.94 5.77
C VAL A 92 7.87 12.06 6.79
N ILE A 93 6.96 12.98 6.48
CA ILE A 93 6.51 14.02 7.42
C ILE A 93 5.94 13.35 8.69
N ASP A 94 6.18 13.94 9.86
CA ASP A 94 5.69 13.41 11.14
C ASP A 94 4.16 13.16 11.08
N PHE A 95 3.77 11.91 11.33
CA PHE A 95 2.38 11.45 11.36
C PHE A 95 1.46 12.33 12.22
N LYS A 96 1.99 12.96 13.29
CA LYS A 96 1.23 13.87 14.14
C LYS A 96 0.84 15.17 13.44
N GLN A 97 1.62 15.64 12.47
CA GLN A 97 1.30 16.83 11.69
C GLN A 97 0.26 16.53 10.60
N LEU A 98 0.33 15.35 9.97
CA LEU A 98 -0.70 14.89 9.02
C LEU A 98 -2.05 14.65 9.71
N ALA A 99 -2.05 14.06 10.91
CA ALA A 99 -3.26 13.87 11.71
C ALA A 99 -3.94 15.21 12.06
N LYS A 100 -3.16 16.20 12.53
CA LYS A 100 -3.67 17.57 12.81
C LYS A 100 -4.29 18.24 11.58
N GLN A 101 -3.69 18.11 10.39
CA GLN A 101 -4.26 18.66 9.16
C GLN A 101 -5.57 17.97 8.71
N SER A 102 -5.82 16.74 9.18
CA SER A 102 -7.06 16.01 8.89
C SER A 102 -8.17 16.24 9.91
N GLU A 103 -7.84 16.64 11.14
CA GLU A 103 -8.82 17.00 12.18
C GLU A 103 -9.63 18.25 11.81
N ASP A 104 -9.02 19.20 11.09
CA ASP A 104 -9.70 20.41 10.61
C ASP A 104 -10.67 20.17 9.43
N ARG A 105 -10.71 18.95 8.85
CA ARG A 105 -11.59 18.60 7.72
C ARG A 105 -12.88 17.93 8.19
N LYS A 106 -13.98 18.15 7.45
CA LYS A 106 -15.25 17.48 7.73
C LYS A 106 -15.09 15.95 7.66
N PRO A 107 -15.85 15.15 8.42
CA PRO A 107 -15.73 13.68 8.43
C PRO A 107 -15.79 13.04 7.03
N GLU A 108 -16.60 13.62 6.14
CA GLU A 108 -16.76 13.21 4.73
C GLU A 108 -15.51 13.49 3.87
N GLU A 109 -14.70 14.49 4.23
CA GLU A 109 -13.48 14.91 3.53
C GLU A 109 -12.21 14.21 4.05
N ARG A 110 -12.31 13.45 5.14
CA ARG A 110 -11.17 12.73 5.75
C ARG A 110 -10.84 11.42 5.04
N ARG A 111 -11.76 10.86 4.26
CA ARG A 111 -11.53 9.61 3.50
C ARG A 111 -10.89 9.91 2.15
N SER A 112 -9.92 9.08 1.76
CA SER A 112 -9.44 9.06 0.37
C SER A 112 -10.65 8.86 -0.58
N PRO A 113 -10.78 9.63 -1.67
CA PRO A 113 -11.85 9.45 -2.65
C PRO A 113 -11.95 8.02 -3.17
N PHE A 114 -10.80 7.35 -3.31
CA PHE A 114 -10.75 5.93 -3.63
C PHE A 114 -11.41 5.07 -2.55
N PHE A 115 -11.01 5.24 -1.28
CA PHE A 115 -11.54 4.43 -0.17
C PHE A 115 -13.05 4.63 0.02
N ALA A 116 -13.53 5.87 -0.10
CA ALA A 116 -14.94 6.20 0.01
C ALA A 116 -15.79 5.50 -1.07
N ALA A 117 -15.31 5.50 -2.32
CA ALA A 117 -15.98 4.83 -3.43
C ALA A 117 -15.82 3.29 -3.38
N TYR A 118 -14.66 2.80 -2.94
CA TYR A 118 -14.38 1.36 -2.89
C TYR A 118 -15.27 0.64 -1.88
N PHE A 119 -15.50 1.27 -0.72
CA PHE A 119 -16.39 0.78 0.32
C PHE A 119 -17.75 1.50 0.34
N GLU A 120 -18.22 1.97 -0.82
CA GLU A 120 -19.55 2.57 -0.93
C GLU A 120 -20.62 1.60 -0.40
N GLY A 121 -21.51 2.11 0.46
CA GLY A 121 -22.55 1.33 1.14
C GLY A 121 -22.14 0.75 2.50
N TYR A 122 -20.88 0.86 2.92
CA TYR A 122 -20.42 0.43 4.25
C TYR A 122 -20.27 1.60 5.22
N ALA A 123 -20.80 1.45 6.45
CA ALA A 123 -20.53 2.42 7.49
C ALA A 123 -19.08 2.30 7.98
N GLN A 124 -18.50 3.39 8.47
CA GLN A 124 -17.13 3.36 9.01
C GLN A 124 -16.97 2.39 10.19
N ALA A 125 -18.03 2.24 10.99
CA ALA A 125 -18.04 1.29 12.10
C ALA A 125 -17.90 -0.15 11.61
N ASP A 126 -18.49 -0.49 10.46
CA ASP A 126 -18.47 -1.84 9.89
C ASP A 126 -17.10 -2.19 9.29
N LEU A 127 -16.28 -1.20 8.96
CA LEU A 127 -14.96 -1.42 8.36
C LEU A 127 -13.83 -1.50 9.39
N LYS A 128 -14.16 -1.51 10.68
CA LYS A 128 -13.17 -1.67 11.75
C LYS A 128 -12.79 -3.15 11.92
N PRO A 129 -11.57 -3.48 12.41
CA PRO A 129 -11.15 -4.87 12.62
C PRO A 129 -12.15 -5.70 13.42
N GLU A 130 -12.79 -5.09 14.42
CA GLU A 130 -13.72 -5.78 15.32
C GLU A 130 -15.04 -6.16 14.65
N ASN A 131 -15.43 -5.44 13.60
CA ASN A 131 -16.78 -5.51 13.03
C ASN A 131 -16.81 -5.99 11.58
N ILE A 132 -15.69 -5.86 10.84
CA ILE A 132 -15.68 -6.16 9.41
C ILE A 132 -16.03 -7.62 9.15
N ASP A 133 -16.99 -7.82 8.24
CA ASP A 133 -17.33 -9.16 7.79
C ASP A 133 -16.11 -9.82 7.13
N TRP A 134 -15.86 -11.09 7.43
CA TRP A 134 -14.67 -11.78 6.93
C TRP A 134 -14.64 -11.88 5.40
N ALA A 135 -15.80 -12.10 4.76
CA ALA A 135 -15.86 -12.16 3.31
C ALA A 135 -15.60 -10.78 2.69
N VAL A 136 -16.11 -9.71 3.31
CA VAL A 136 -15.81 -8.32 2.92
C VAL A 136 -14.31 -8.03 3.03
N PHE A 137 -13.69 -8.33 4.17
CA PHE A 137 -12.25 -8.13 4.34
C PHE A 137 -11.45 -8.96 3.32
N MET A 138 -11.68 -10.26 3.24
CA MET A 138 -10.87 -11.15 2.40
C MET A 138 -11.00 -10.81 0.91
N ALA A 139 -12.22 -10.58 0.42
CA ALA A 139 -12.43 -10.27 -0.98
C ALA A 139 -11.96 -8.86 -1.35
N SER A 140 -12.21 -7.85 -0.52
CA SER A 140 -11.74 -6.48 -0.79
C SER A 140 -10.22 -6.39 -0.77
N THR A 141 -9.56 -6.99 0.22
CA THR A 141 -8.11 -6.99 0.35
C THR A 141 -7.45 -7.85 -0.73
N TYR A 142 -8.01 -9.02 -1.08
CA TYR A 142 -7.51 -9.86 -2.18
C TYR A 142 -7.32 -9.08 -3.49
N ILE A 143 -8.28 -8.24 -3.85
CA ILE A 143 -8.23 -7.42 -5.06
C ILE A 143 -7.15 -6.33 -4.97
N LEU A 144 -6.93 -5.77 -3.78
CA LEU A 144 -5.90 -4.78 -3.55
C LEU A 144 -4.50 -5.41 -3.64
N GLU A 145 -4.23 -6.49 -2.90
CA GLU A 145 -2.91 -7.15 -2.91
C GLU A 145 -2.56 -7.74 -4.29
N LEU A 146 -3.53 -8.35 -4.97
CA LEU A 146 -3.27 -8.92 -6.29
C LEU A 146 -2.86 -7.86 -7.31
N ASP A 147 -3.36 -6.64 -7.18
CA ASP A 147 -2.98 -5.56 -8.08
C ASP A 147 -1.74 -4.82 -7.60
N ALA A 148 -1.57 -4.64 -6.28
CA ALA A 148 -0.35 -4.10 -5.68
C ALA A 148 0.88 -4.94 -6.08
N SER A 149 0.78 -6.28 -6.05
CA SER A 149 1.84 -7.17 -6.52
C SER A 149 2.30 -6.86 -7.95
N LYS A 150 1.35 -6.62 -8.86
CA LYS A 150 1.63 -6.31 -10.27
C LYS A 150 2.20 -4.90 -10.42
N ASP A 151 1.66 -3.94 -9.67
CA ASP A 151 2.09 -2.56 -9.76
C ASP A 151 3.50 -2.38 -9.20
N PHE A 152 3.85 -3.05 -8.08
CA PHE A 152 5.22 -3.09 -7.58
C PHE A 152 6.18 -3.74 -8.56
N ALA A 153 5.82 -4.87 -9.18
CA ALA A 153 6.65 -5.50 -10.20
C ALA A 153 6.89 -4.59 -11.42
N ARG A 154 5.84 -3.90 -11.91
CA ARG A 154 5.94 -2.97 -13.05
C ARG A 154 6.79 -1.75 -12.72
N MET A 155 6.58 -1.15 -11.54
CA MET A 155 7.38 -0.02 -11.07
C MET A 155 8.85 -0.41 -10.89
N ALA A 156 9.13 -1.59 -10.35
CA ALA A 156 10.48 -2.11 -10.23
C ALA A 156 11.17 -2.23 -11.59
N GLN A 157 10.46 -2.69 -12.62
CA GLN A 157 11.01 -2.84 -13.98
C GLN A 157 11.47 -1.52 -14.62
N VAL A 158 10.84 -0.39 -14.27
CA VAL A 158 11.18 0.91 -14.86
C VAL A 158 12.25 1.69 -14.09
N LEU A 159 12.65 1.21 -12.91
CA LEU A 159 13.77 1.77 -12.16
C LEU A 159 15.09 1.47 -12.86
N PRO A 160 16.00 2.46 -12.92
CA PRO A 160 17.28 2.30 -13.59
C PRO A 160 18.22 1.39 -12.78
N ASP A 161 19.13 0.71 -13.48
CA ASP A 161 20.10 -0.22 -12.90
C ASP A 161 21.51 0.39 -12.77
N ASP A 162 21.68 1.64 -13.19
CA ASP A 162 22.97 2.34 -13.27
C ASP A 162 23.42 2.98 -11.94
N ASP A 163 22.53 3.07 -10.95
CA ASP A 163 22.86 3.55 -9.62
C ASP A 163 22.39 2.59 -8.50
N LEU A 164 23.23 2.47 -7.47
CA LEU A 164 23.03 1.53 -6.36
C LEU A 164 21.73 1.79 -5.58
N ARG A 165 21.24 3.04 -5.51
CA ARG A 165 20.02 3.36 -4.76
C ARG A 165 18.79 2.89 -5.52
N SER A 166 18.72 3.18 -6.82
CA SER A 166 17.64 2.67 -7.69
C SER A 166 17.66 1.14 -7.77
N ALA A 167 18.84 0.51 -7.88
CA ALA A 167 18.98 -0.94 -7.87
C ALA A 167 18.50 -1.58 -6.54
N SER A 168 18.82 -0.95 -5.40
CA SER A 168 18.36 -1.39 -4.08
C SER A 168 16.83 -1.30 -3.95
N LEU A 169 16.24 -0.16 -4.35
CA LEU A 169 14.79 0.03 -4.34
C LEU A 169 14.09 -0.97 -5.27
N LYS A 170 14.62 -1.18 -6.48
CA LYS A 170 14.12 -2.16 -7.45
C LYS A 170 14.07 -3.57 -6.86
N LYS A 171 15.15 -4.01 -6.22
CA LYS A 171 15.19 -5.32 -5.52
C LYS A 171 14.15 -5.38 -4.40
N GLY A 172 14.03 -4.32 -3.61
CA GLY A 172 13.01 -4.20 -2.57
C GLY A 172 11.59 -4.36 -3.11
N MET A 173 11.25 -3.62 -4.17
CA MET A 173 9.92 -3.67 -4.80
C MET A 173 9.60 -5.03 -5.42
N PHE A 174 10.58 -5.74 -6.00
CA PHE A 174 10.36 -7.12 -6.43
C PHE A 174 10.12 -8.09 -5.27
N SER A 175 10.77 -7.87 -4.12
CA SER A 175 10.48 -8.65 -2.91
C SER A 175 9.03 -8.42 -2.47
N ILE A 176 8.63 -7.15 -2.34
CA ILE A 176 7.26 -6.76 -1.96
C ILE A 176 6.25 -7.39 -2.92
N ALA A 177 6.46 -7.28 -4.22
CA ALA A 177 5.57 -7.87 -5.23
C ALA A 177 5.35 -9.39 -5.05
N LYS A 178 6.39 -10.11 -4.62
CA LYS A 178 6.31 -11.55 -4.34
C LYS A 178 5.48 -11.81 -3.07
N ASP A 179 5.70 -11.01 -2.04
CA ASP A 179 5.01 -11.11 -0.76
C ASP A 179 3.51 -10.80 -0.95
N GLU A 180 3.16 -9.75 -1.70
CA GLU A 180 1.76 -9.42 -2.05
C GLU A 180 1.05 -10.51 -2.86
N THR A 181 1.79 -11.21 -3.72
CA THR A 181 1.24 -12.39 -4.41
C THR A 181 0.85 -13.47 -3.41
N GLY A 182 1.67 -13.67 -2.37
CA GLY A 182 1.38 -14.58 -1.26
C GLY A 182 0.19 -14.12 -0.41
N HIS A 183 0.09 -12.81 -0.16
CA HIS A 183 -1.05 -12.20 0.55
C HIS A 183 -2.36 -12.44 -0.20
N ALA A 184 -2.40 -12.11 -1.48
CA ALA A 184 -3.54 -12.39 -2.33
C ALA A 184 -3.92 -13.88 -2.35
N ALA A 185 -2.93 -14.77 -2.45
CA ALA A 185 -3.18 -16.20 -2.49
C ALA A 185 -3.87 -16.71 -1.20
N TYR A 186 -3.39 -16.33 -0.02
CA TYR A 186 -4.01 -16.81 1.22
C TYR A 186 -5.40 -16.18 1.45
N LEU A 187 -5.62 -14.94 1.03
CA LEU A 187 -6.93 -14.28 1.16
C LEU A 187 -7.98 -14.99 0.29
N TYR A 188 -7.59 -15.39 -0.92
CA TYR A 188 -8.43 -16.20 -1.80
C TYR A 188 -8.69 -17.60 -1.21
N GLU A 189 -7.65 -18.26 -0.68
CA GLU A 189 -7.81 -19.54 0.03
C GLU A 189 -8.76 -19.40 1.23
N ALA A 190 -8.67 -18.29 1.97
CA ALA A 190 -9.53 -18.03 3.12
C ALA A 190 -11.01 -17.90 2.73
N LEU A 191 -11.30 -17.32 1.55
CA LEU A 191 -12.64 -17.30 0.95
C LEU A 191 -13.10 -18.71 0.57
N GLU A 192 -12.28 -19.49 -0.11
CA GLU A 192 -12.63 -20.86 -0.55
C GLU A 192 -12.89 -21.81 0.63
N ARG A 193 -12.24 -21.60 1.77
CA ARG A 193 -12.49 -22.36 3.00
C ARG A 193 -13.83 -22.05 3.65
N ARG A 194 -14.46 -20.93 3.31
CA ARG A 194 -15.70 -20.42 3.92
C ARG A 194 -16.90 -20.48 3.00
N LEU A 195 -16.68 -20.36 1.70
CA LEU A 195 -17.71 -20.12 0.72
C LEU A 195 -17.59 -21.11 -0.45
N PRO A 196 -18.73 -21.53 -1.05
CA PRO A 196 -18.72 -22.27 -2.29
C PRO A 196 -18.03 -21.48 -3.42
N ALA A 197 -17.36 -22.17 -4.34
CA ALA A 197 -16.60 -21.55 -5.44
C ALA A 197 -17.41 -20.51 -6.24
N ALA A 198 -18.72 -20.74 -6.47
CA ALA A 198 -19.57 -19.78 -7.17
C ALA A 198 -19.74 -18.45 -6.41
N GLN A 199 -19.81 -18.50 -5.07
CA GLN A 199 -19.90 -17.30 -4.23
C GLN A 199 -18.56 -16.58 -4.16
N VAL A 200 -17.44 -17.32 -4.09
CA VAL A 200 -16.10 -16.75 -4.16
C VAL A 200 -15.92 -15.97 -5.47
N ALA A 201 -16.27 -16.59 -6.60
CA ALA A 201 -16.20 -15.94 -7.91
C ALA A 201 -17.06 -14.68 -7.98
N ALA A 202 -18.29 -14.73 -7.46
CA ALA A 202 -19.19 -13.57 -7.43
C ALA A 202 -18.63 -12.42 -6.59
N LEU A 203 -18.08 -12.70 -5.40
CA LEU A 203 -17.46 -11.68 -4.55
C LEU A 203 -16.24 -11.05 -5.21
N VAL A 204 -15.37 -11.87 -5.80
CA VAL A 204 -14.18 -11.37 -6.52
C VAL A 204 -14.58 -10.46 -7.67
N ASP A 205 -15.61 -10.82 -8.44
CA ASP A 205 -16.14 -10.01 -9.53
C ASP A 205 -16.75 -8.69 -9.01
N GLU A 206 -17.47 -8.73 -7.89
CA GLU A 206 -18.03 -7.54 -7.25
C GLU A 206 -16.92 -6.57 -6.81
N TRP A 207 -15.96 -7.04 -6.05
CA TRP A 207 -14.87 -6.20 -5.53
C TRP A 207 -13.96 -5.68 -6.65
N ARG A 208 -13.74 -6.47 -7.71
CA ARG A 208 -13.08 -5.97 -8.92
C ARG A 208 -13.86 -4.81 -9.54
N SER A 209 -15.18 -4.92 -9.64
CA SER A 209 -16.04 -3.86 -10.18
C SER A 209 -16.02 -2.60 -9.29
N ARG A 210 -16.09 -2.77 -7.97
CA ARG A 210 -15.96 -1.67 -7.00
C ARG A 210 -14.63 -0.94 -7.14
N LYS A 211 -13.53 -1.66 -7.32
CA LYS A 211 -12.21 -1.06 -7.54
C LYS A 211 -12.19 -0.18 -8.80
N VAL A 212 -12.75 -0.67 -9.91
CA VAL A 212 -12.82 0.09 -11.16
C VAL A 212 -13.60 1.39 -10.95
N ASN A 213 -14.76 1.32 -10.30
CA ASN A 213 -15.57 2.50 -9.99
C ASN A 213 -14.82 3.49 -9.09
N ALA A 214 -14.10 2.98 -8.09
CA ALA A 214 -13.28 3.79 -7.19
C ALA A 214 -12.12 4.50 -7.91
N LEU A 215 -11.46 3.84 -8.87
CA LEU A 215 -10.43 4.46 -9.70
C LEU A 215 -11.03 5.58 -10.57
N LEU A 216 -12.20 5.36 -11.17
CA LEU A 216 -12.88 6.39 -11.97
C LEU A 216 -13.29 7.59 -11.11
N ALA A 217 -13.83 7.36 -9.91
CA ALA A 217 -14.18 8.42 -8.97
C ALA A 217 -12.95 9.23 -8.53
N MET A 218 -11.83 8.56 -8.26
CA MET A 218 -10.57 9.21 -7.93
C MET A 218 -10.07 10.10 -9.07
N VAL A 219 -10.07 9.60 -10.32
CA VAL A 219 -9.69 10.39 -11.50
C VAL A 219 -10.60 11.62 -11.67
N GLY A 220 -11.91 11.45 -11.55
CA GLY A 220 -12.87 12.56 -11.60
C GLY A 220 -12.57 13.63 -10.55
N SER A 221 -12.23 13.21 -9.32
CA SER A 221 -11.90 14.13 -8.23
C SER A 221 -10.60 14.89 -8.46
N LEU A 222 -9.59 14.27 -9.07
CA LEU A 222 -8.30 14.91 -9.38
C LEU A 222 -8.44 15.97 -10.48
N VAL A 223 -9.27 15.69 -11.49
CA VAL A 223 -9.61 16.65 -12.55
C VAL A 223 -10.34 17.87 -11.98
N GLN A 224 -11.25 17.66 -11.02
CA GLN A 224 -11.99 18.74 -10.36
C GLN A 224 -11.14 19.59 -9.40
N LYS A 225 -10.11 19.01 -8.75
CA LYS A 225 -9.28 19.67 -7.72
C LYS A 225 -7.98 20.29 -8.25
N SER A 226 -7.82 20.48 -9.56
CA SER A 226 -6.64 21.12 -10.19
C SER A 226 -5.27 20.48 -9.86
N GLY A 227 -5.22 19.18 -9.54
CA GLY A 227 -4.00 18.37 -9.61
C GLY A 227 -2.91 18.59 -8.56
N GLN A 228 -3.09 19.41 -7.52
CA GLN A 228 -2.06 19.56 -6.47
C GLN A 228 -2.11 18.43 -5.44
N MET A 229 -1.13 17.53 -5.49
CA MET A 229 -0.87 16.56 -4.42
C MET A 229 0.06 17.19 -3.36
N PRO A 230 -0.26 17.15 -2.07
CA PRO A 230 0.63 17.61 -1.01
C PRO A 230 1.95 16.82 -1.00
N SER A 231 3.07 17.49 -0.68
CA SER A 231 4.33 16.80 -0.39
C SER A 231 4.20 15.97 0.88
N LEU A 232 4.65 14.73 0.85
CA LEU A 232 4.67 13.75 1.95
C LEU A 232 6.07 13.57 2.54
N VAL A 233 7.07 14.25 1.99
CA VAL A 233 8.47 14.16 2.41
C VAL A 233 8.98 15.48 2.97
N GLN A 234 9.88 15.37 3.95
CA GLN A 234 10.75 16.44 4.42
C GLN A 234 12.22 16.01 4.30
N ASP A 235 13.14 16.97 4.35
CA ASP A 235 14.56 16.65 4.38
C ASP A 235 14.90 15.83 5.64
N GLY A 236 15.72 14.79 5.45
CA GLY A 236 16.26 14.01 6.56
C GLY A 236 17.21 14.89 7.39
N ALA A 237 17.18 14.74 8.71
CA ALA A 237 18.21 15.37 9.54
C ALA A 237 19.60 14.85 9.11
N PRO A 238 20.63 15.71 8.99
CA PRO A 238 21.97 15.25 8.67
C PRO A 238 22.39 14.22 9.73
N THR A 239 22.67 13.00 9.29
CA THR A 239 23.39 12.04 10.14
C THR A 239 24.73 12.67 10.45
N GLU A 240 24.96 13.02 11.72
CA GLU A 240 26.31 13.26 12.22
C GLU A 240 27.15 12.07 11.79
N ALA A 241 28.03 12.30 10.82
CA ALA A 241 29.09 11.36 10.53
C ALA A 241 29.88 11.26 11.83
N SER A 242 29.85 10.10 12.49
CA SER A 242 30.74 9.78 13.59
C SER A 242 32.17 9.91 13.08
N SER A 243 32.74 11.11 13.25
CA SER A 243 34.15 11.39 13.08
C SER A 243 34.89 10.77 14.27
N GLU A 244 35.00 9.44 14.25
CA GLU A 244 36.10 8.75 14.90
C GLU A 244 37.06 8.35 13.78
N GLU A 245 37.84 9.33 13.32
CA GLU A 245 39.12 9.04 12.69
C GLU A 245 40.03 8.43 13.78
N PRO A 246 40.58 7.22 13.60
CA PRO A 246 41.63 6.75 14.48
C PRO A 246 42.87 7.61 14.23
N ALA A 247 43.27 8.38 15.23
CA ALA A 247 44.53 9.09 15.25
C ALA A 247 45.68 8.08 15.10
N ILE A 248 46.23 7.98 13.90
CA ILE A 248 47.53 7.36 13.68
C ILE A 248 48.57 8.31 14.28
N GLN A 249 48.99 8.06 15.51
CA GLN A 249 50.23 8.63 16.05
C GLN A 249 51.41 7.87 15.44
N VAL A 250 52.10 8.53 14.53
CA VAL A 250 53.46 8.17 14.08
C VAL A 250 54.46 9.07 14.80
N ALA A 251 55.60 8.46 15.16
CA ALA A 251 56.87 9.01 15.65
C ALA A 251 57.00 9.12 17.18
N ALA A 252 58.08 8.65 17.82
CA ALA A 252 59.44 8.34 17.35
C ALA A 252 60.02 7.09 18.02
#